data_AF-A0A932EXH5-F1
#
_entry.id   AF-A0A932EXH5-F1
#
_cell.length_a   1.000
_cell.length_b   1.000
_cell.length_c   1.000
_cell.angle_alpha   90.00
_cell.angle_beta   90.00
_cell.angle_gamma   90.00
#
_symmetry.space_group_name_H-M   'P 1'
#
loop_
_entity.id
_entity.type
_entity.pdbx_description
1 polymer ?
#
loop_
_entity_poly.entity_id
_entity_poly.type
_entity_poly.pdbx_seq_one_letter_code
_entity_poly.pdbx_strand_id
1 'polypeptide(L)'
;MTVPVDPMPPADAPRSATCDLCEAARITEWFFEDDLCWIAECEICATPMVVLRWHERDPDPAVKGALRDRLATVVTEHFTFDHYVDDHMRNIPDHYHAHARPIGGFFGHGLRRREP
;
A
#
# COMPACT_ATOMS: atom_id res chain seq x y z
N MET A 1 22.62 -8.67 -16.68
CA MET A 1 21.29 -8.20 -16.21
C MET A 1 21.32 -8.24 -14.70
N THR A 2 21.52 -7.11 -14.04
CA THR A 2 21.41 -7.03 -12.58
C THR A 2 19.93 -7.08 -12.24
N VAL A 3 19.49 -8.14 -11.56
CA VAL A 3 18.19 -8.16 -10.90
C VAL A 3 18.19 -7.00 -9.92
N PRO A 4 17.24 -6.04 -9.97
CA PRO A 4 17.12 -5.06 -8.90
C PRO A 4 16.90 -5.84 -7.60
N VAL A 5 17.80 -5.64 -6.64
CA VAL A 5 17.64 -6.22 -5.32
C VAL A 5 16.42 -5.56 -4.68
N ASP A 6 15.45 -6.36 -4.24
CA ASP A 6 14.33 -5.83 -3.47
C ASP A 6 14.89 -5.06 -2.26
N PRO A 7 14.37 -3.85 -1.99
CA PRO A 7 14.80 -3.10 -0.82
C PRO A 7 14.45 -3.91 0.43
N MET A 8 15.48 -4.16 1.25
CA MET A 8 15.33 -4.88 2.51
C MET A 8 14.97 -3.91 3.64
N PRO A 9 14.17 -4.36 4.62
CA PRO A 9 13.90 -3.54 5.79
C PRO A 9 15.20 -3.24 6.55
N PRO A 10 15.31 -2.05 7.17
CA PRO A 10 16.41 -1.75 8.07
C PRO A 10 16.38 -2.69 9.29
N ALA A 11 17.55 -3.04 9.82
CA ALA A 11 17.68 -3.97 10.96
C ALA A 11 16.91 -3.49 12.21
N ASP A 12 16.95 -2.18 12.47
CA ASP A 12 16.20 -1.52 13.56
C ASP A 12 15.03 -0.71 12.99
N ALA A 13 14.21 -1.38 12.18
CA ALA A 13 13.06 -0.77 11.52
C ALA A 13 12.15 0.00 12.51
N PRO A 14 11.98 1.32 12.35
CA PRO A 14 11.25 2.15 13.29
C PRO A 14 9.78 1.72 13.37
N ARG A 15 9.20 1.85 14.55
CA ARG A 15 7.78 1.62 14.83
C ARG A 15 7.30 2.69 15.80
N SER A 16 6.05 3.12 15.65
CA SER A 16 5.38 3.99 16.63
C SER A 16 4.25 3.22 17.32
N ALA A 17 4.20 3.28 18.65
CA ALA A 17 3.15 2.66 19.45
C ALA A 17 1.79 3.38 19.33
N THR A 18 1.76 4.56 18.72
CA THR A 18 0.54 5.37 18.53
C THR A 18 0.17 5.52 17.05
N CYS A 19 0.67 4.64 16.18
CA CYS A 19 0.39 4.67 14.76
C CYS A 19 -0.38 3.42 14.36
N ASP A 20 -1.63 3.60 13.89
CA ASP A 20 -2.51 2.49 13.48
C ASP A 20 -1.90 1.67 12.33
N LEU A 21 -1.11 2.30 11.45
CA LEU A 21 -0.41 1.60 10.36
C LEU A 21 0.77 0.76 10.86
N CYS A 22 1.39 1.14 11.98
CA CYS A 22 2.38 0.31 12.66
C CYS A 22 1.74 -0.87 13.39
N GLU A 23 0.53 -0.71 13.94
CA GLU A 23 -0.22 -1.82 14.55
C GLU A 23 -0.61 -2.86 13.50
N ALA A 24 -0.98 -2.42 12.30
CA ALA A 24 -1.36 -3.29 11.18
C ALA A 24 -2.50 -4.27 11.54
N ALA A 25 -3.51 -3.77 12.28
CA ALA A 25 -4.69 -4.56 12.61
C ALA A 25 -5.44 -5.01 11.34
N ARG A 26 -5.79 -6.29 11.25
CA ARG A 26 -6.46 -6.89 10.08
C ARG A 26 -7.98 -6.64 10.10
N ILE A 27 -8.37 -5.38 10.04
CA ILE A 27 -9.78 -4.94 10.14
C ILE A 27 -10.52 -4.90 8.79
N THR A 28 -9.79 -4.86 7.68
CA THR A 28 -10.30 -4.93 6.31
C THR A 28 -9.69 -6.12 5.56
N GLU A 29 -10.09 -6.35 4.31
CA GLU A 29 -9.52 -7.40 3.47
C GLU A 29 -8.04 -7.14 3.18
N TRP A 30 -7.21 -8.17 3.37
CA TRP A 30 -5.78 -8.15 3.05
C TRP A 30 -5.52 -8.92 1.76
N PHE A 31 -4.73 -8.33 0.88
CA PHE A 31 -4.37 -8.90 -0.42
C PHE A 31 -2.95 -9.47 -0.45
N PHE A 32 -2.03 -8.81 0.23
CA PHE A 32 -0.60 -9.13 0.15
C PHE A 32 0.13 -8.70 1.42
N GLU A 33 1.19 -9.42 1.78
CA GLU A 33 2.13 -9.05 2.83
C GLU A 33 3.50 -9.66 2.52
N ASP A 34 4.56 -8.87 2.67
CA ASP A 34 5.94 -9.32 2.66
C ASP A 34 6.80 -8.52 3.66
N ASP A 35 8.12 -8.61 3.53
CA ASP A 35 9.05 -7.91 4.41
C ASP A 35 9.08 -6.40 4.20
N LEU A 36 8.65 -5.91 3.04
CA LEU A 36 8.63 -4.50 2.69
C LEU A 36 7.31 -3.84 3.07
N CYS A 37 6.18 -4.51 2.85
CA CYS A 37 4.86 -3.89 2.98
C CYS A 37 3.73 -4.88 3.26
N TRP A 38 2.57 -4.30 3.54
CA TRP A 38 1.29 -4.99 3.43
C TRP A 38 0.35 -4.18 2.53
N ILE A 39 -0.59 -4.88 1.89
CA ILE A 39 -1.60 -4.30 1.01
C ILE A 39 -2.97 -4.79 1.45
N ALA A 40 -3.84 -3.85 1.78
CA ALA A 40 -5.20 -4.11 2.23
C ALA A 40 -6.18 -3.08 1.65
N GLU A 41 -7.48 -3.33 1.78
CA GLU A 41 -8.49 -2.31 1.48
C GLU A 41 -8.45 -1.22 2.57
N CYS A 42 -8.35 0.05 2.18
CA CYS A 42 -8.42 1.16 3.13
C CYS A 42 -9.84 1.32 3.67
N GLU A 43 -10.01 1.34 5.00
CA GLU A 43 -11.31 1.48 5.67
C GLU A 43 -12.07 2.74 5.24
N ILE A 44 -11.37 3.85 5.07
CA ILE A 44 -11.97 5.16 4.77
C ILE A 44 -12.27 5.31 3.29
N CYS A 45 -11.38 4.80 2.45
CA CYS A 45 -11.40 5.06 1.01
C CYS A 45 -12.05 3.93 0.21
N ALA A 46 -12.15 2.74 0.80
CA ALA A 46 -12.53 1.49 0.16
C ALA A 46 -11.74 1.20 -1.12
N THR A 47 -10.45 1.56 -1.15
CA THR A 47 -9.51 1.30 -2.25
C THR A 47 -8.30 0.52 -1.74
N PRO A 48 -7.61 -0.27 -2.58
CA PRO A 48 -6.35 -0.91 -2.21
C PRO A 48 -5.33 0.14 -1.77
N MET A 49 -4.65 -0.15 -0.67
CA MET A 49 -3.64 0.70 -0.05
C MET A 49 -2.42 -0.15 0.24
N VAL A 50 -1.26 0.30 -0.22
CA VAL A 50 0.03 -0.24 0.19
C VAL A 50 0.58 0.58 1.35
N VAL A 51 1.12 -0.10 2.35
CA VAL A 51 1.70 0.53 3.54
C VAL A 51 3.09 -0.03 3.79
N LEU A 52 4.06 0.87 3.94
CA LEU A 52 5.43 0.50 4.30
C LEU A 52 5.44 -0.20 5.65
N ARG A 53 6.24 -1.27 5.82
CA ARG A 53 6.19 -2.07 7.05
C ARG A 53 6.76 -1.36 8.29
N TRP A 54 7.57 -0.32 8.10
CA TRP A 54 8.17 0.47 9.17
C TRP A 54 7.75 1.93 9.12
N HIS A 55 7.88 2.61 10.27
CA HIS A 55 7.44 3.98 10.47
C HIS A 55 8.43 4.96 9.82
N GLU A 56 8.19 5.26 8.56
CA GLU A 56 8.96 6.25 7.82
C GLU A 56 8.03 7.06 6.93
N ARG A 57 8.18 8.39 6.99
CA ARG A 57 7.34 9.31 6.21
C ARG A 57 7.76 9.38 4.74
N ASP A 58 9.07 9.39 4.50
CA ASP A 58 9.64 9.71 3.20
C ASP A 58 10.70 8.67 2.79
N PRO A 59 10.29 7.41 2.55
CA PRO A 59 11.22 6.36 2.13
C PRO A 59 11.87 6.71 0.80
N ASP A 60 13.02 6.10 0.53
CA ASP A 60 13.76 6.36 -0.68
C ASP A 60 12.95 6.02 -1.96
N PRO A 61 13.28 6.62 -3.12
CA PRO A 61 12.54 6.40 -4.35
C PRO A 61 12.50 4.94 -4.82
N ALA A 62 13.49 4.12 -4.50
CA ALA A 62 13.52 2.70 -4.88
C ALA A 62 12.51 1.89 -4.04
N VAL A 63 12.44 2.15 -2.73
CA VAL A 63 11.37 1.64 -1.86
C VAL A 63 10.01 2.06 -2.38
N LYS A 64 9.78 3.34 -2.67
CA LYS A 64 8.50 3.81 -3.22
C LYS A 64 8.14 3.12 -4.53
N GLY A 65 9.10 2.92 -5.43
CA GLY A 65 8.92 2.16 -6.66
C GLY A 65 8.45 0.73 -6.38
N ALA A 66 9.18 0.01 -5.53
CA ALA A 66 8.89 -1.37 -5.15
C ALA A 66 7.52 -1.55 -4.48
N LEU A 67 7.08 -0.58 -3.67
CA LEU A 67 5.73 -0.54 -3.06
C LEU A 67 4.63 -0.35 -4.11
N ARG A 68 4.85 0.56 -5.07
CA ARG A 68 3.90 0.86 -6.15
C ARG A 68 3.76 -0.32 -7.11
N ASP A 69 4.84 -1.03 -7.39
CA ASP A 69 4.82 -2.23 -8.22
C ASP A 69 3.99 -3.35 -7.57
N ARG A 70 4.18 -3.60 -6.26
CA ARG A 70 3.37 -4.57 -5.50
C ARG A 70 1.89 -4.18 -5.48
N LEU A 71 1.60 -2.91 -5.28
CA LEU A 71 0.23 -2.38 -5.35
C LEU A 71 -0.40 -2.60 -6.73
N ALA A 72 0.36 -2.35 -7.81
CA ALA A 72 -0.12 -2.57 -9.17
C ALA A 72 -0.40 -4.05 -9.46
N THR A 73 0.42 -4.97 -8.94
CA THR A 73 0.16 -6.42 -9.02
C THR A 73 -1.16 -6.76 -8.35
N VAL A 74 -1.38 -6.31 -7.10
CA VAL A 74 -2.64 -6.56 -6.37
C VAL A 74 -3.85 -5.99 -7.12
N VAL A 75 -3.75 -4.78 -7.67
CA VAL A 75 -4.85 -4.20 -8.47
C VAL A 75 -5.14 -5.06 -9.68
N THR A 76 -4.10 -5.52 -10.39
CA THR A 76 -4.24 -6.35 -11.58
C THR A 76 -4.91 -7.68 -11.26
N GLU A 77 -4.54 -8.34 -10.17
CA GLU A 77 -5.08 -9.63 -9.76
C GLU A 77 -6.50 -9.56 -9.20
N HIS A 78 -6.84 -8.53 -8.42
CA HIS A 78 -8.09 -8.51 -7.63
C HIS A 78 -9.16 -7.55 -8.16
N PHE A 79 -8.81 -6.62 -9.05
CA PHE A 79 -9.72 -5.54 -9.47
C PHE A 79 -9.79 -5.38 -10.99
N THR A 80 -10.90 -4.81 -11.47
CA THR A 80 -11.15 -4.65 -12.92
C THR A 80 -10.88 -3.23 -13.44
N PHE A 81 -10.19 -2.39 -12.68
CA PHE A 81 -9.94 -0.99 -13.06
C PHE A 81 -8.45 -0.70 -13.25
N ASP A 82 -8.17 0.23 -14.15
CA ASP A 82 -6.87 0.89 -14.22
C ASP A 82 -6.76 1.93 -13.11
N HIS A 83 -5.56 2.09 -12.55
CA HIS A 83 -5.35 2.94 -11.38
C HIS A 83 -4.23 3.97 -11.58
N TYR A 84 -4.31 5.04 -10.81
CA TYR A 84 -3.17 5.88 -10.47
C TYR A 84 -2.84 5.73 -8.98
N VAL A 85 -1.60 6.03 -8.61
CA VAL A 85 -1.15 6.00 -7.22
C VAL A 85 -1.37 7.38 -6.60
N ASP A 86 -2.18 7.44 -5.53
CA ASP A 86 -2.35 8.60 -4.66
C ASP A 86 -1.54 8.39 -3.37
N ASP A 87 -0.38 9.05 -3.26
CA ASP A 87 0.47 9.05 -2.07
C ASP A 87 0.26 10.29 -1.18
N HIS A 88 -0.86 11.01 -1.35
CA HIS A 88 -1.25 12.09 -0.45
C HIS A 88 -1.78 11.52 0.88
N MET A 89 -0.86 11.36 1.84
CA MET A 89 -1.11 10.89 3.20
C MET A 89 -1.84 11.95 4.03
N ARG A 90 -3.13 11.72 4.30
CA ARG A 90 -4.00 12.68 5.00
C ARG A 90 -4.01 12.43 6.51
N ASN A 91 -4.65 11.35 6.96
CA ASN A 91 -4.89 11.11 8.38
C ASN A 91 -3.66 10.64 9.16
N ILE A 92 -2.75 9.92 8.49
CA ILE A 92 -1.51 9.40 9.08
C ILE A 92 -0.35 9.92 8.23
N PRO A 93 -0.02 11.23 8.33
CA PRO A 93 0.88 11.92 7.40
C PRO A 93 2.38 11.63 7.62
N ASP A 94 2.72 10.83 8.63
CA ASP A 94 4.08 10.52 9.06
C ASP A 94 4.48 9.05 8.86
N HIS A 95 3.59 8.20 8.33
CA HIS A 95 3.87 6.80 7.96
C HIS A 95 3.47 6.58 6.50
N TYR A 96 4.46 6.27 5.66
CA TYR A 96 4.29 6.11 4.22
C TYR A 96 3.24 5.06 3.86
N HIS A 97 2.22 5.51 3.14
CA HIS A 97 1.23 4.68 2.49
C HIS A 97 0.72 5.36 1.22
N ALA A 98 0.23 4.56 0.29
CA ALA A 98 -0.33 5.06 -0.97
C ALA A 98 -1.55 4.23 -1.38
N HIS A 99 -2.47 4.86 -2.10
CA HIS A 99 -3.73 4.25 -2.52
C HIS A 99 -3.78 4.07 -4.03
N ALA A 100 -4.31 2.93 -4.49
CA ALA A 100 -4.66 2.72 -5.88
C ALA A 100 -6.05 3.28 -6.17
N ARG A 101 -6.12 4.42 -6.84
CA ARG A 101 -7.37 5.09 -7.18
C ARG A 101 -7.74 4.81 -8.65
N PRO A 102 -9.01 4.50 -8.97
CA PRO A 102 -9.43 4.30 -10.35
C PRO A 102 -9.17 5.53 -11.23
N ILE A 103 -8.68 5.32 -12.45
CA ILE A 103 -8.56 6.38 -13.45
C ILE A 103 -9.96 6.75 -13.97
N GLY A 104 -10.26 8.05 -14.01
CA GLY A 104 -11.48 8.58 -14.63
C GLY A 104 -12.80 8.19 -13.95
N GLY A 105 -12.75 7.67 -12.72
CA GLY A 105 -13.92 7.15 -12.02
C GLY A 105 -14.03 7.59 -10.56
N PHE A 106 -15.15 7.22 -9.94
CA PHE A 106 -15.37 7.35 -8.51
C PHE A 106 -14.71 6.19 -7.75
N PHE A 107 -14.30 6.46 -6.50
CA PHE A 107 -13.84 5.44 -5.55
C PHE A 107 -14.77 5.39 -4.33
N GLY A 108 -14.79 4.27 -3.64
CA GLY A 108 -15.68 3.99 -2.51
C GLY A 108 -16.13 2.52 -2.51
N HIS A 109 -17.04 2.16 -1.61
CA HIS A 109 -17.56 0.81 -1.54
C HIS A 109 -18.15 0.37 -2.89
N GLY A 110 -17.94 -0.90 -3.26
CA GLY A 110 -18.45 -1.48 -4.50
C GLY A 110 -17.51 -1.35 -5.71
N LEU A 111 -16.21 -1.09 -5.49
CA LEU A 111 -15.21 -1.25 -6.56
C LEU A 111 -15.32 -2.65 -7.17
N ARG A 112 -15.35 -2.69 -8.51
CA ARG A 112 -15.48 -3.94 -9.27
C ARG A 112 -14.28 -4.86 -9.02
N ARG A 113 -14.58 -6.01 -8.42
CA ARG A 113 -13.62 -7.09 -8.14
C ARG A 113 -13.55 -8.07 -9.31
N ARG A 114 -12.42 -8.75 -9.46
CA ARG A 114 -12.33 -9.95 -10.30
C ARG A 114 -12.92 -11.13 -9.51
N GLU A 115 -13.61 -12.04 -10.21
CA GLU A 115 -14.07 -13.28 -9.61
C GLU A 115 -12.86 -14.16 -9.25
N PRO A 116 -12.88 -14.89 -8.12
CA PRO A 116 -11.79 -15.78 -7.71
C PRO A 116 -11.53 -16.94 -8.66
#